data_AF-R7TGF1-F1
#
_entry.id   AF-R7TGF1-F1
#
_cell.length_a   1.000
_cell.length_b   1.000
_cell.length_c   1.000
_cell.angle_alpha   90.00
_cell.angle_beta   90.00
_cell.angle_gamma   90.00
#
_symmetry.space_group_name_H-M   'P 1'
#
loop_
_entity.id
_entity.type
_entity.pdbx_description
1 polymer ?
#
loop_
_entity_poly.entity_id
_entity_poly.type
_entity_poly.pdbx_seq_one_letter_code
_entity_poly.pdbx_strand_id
1 'polypeptide(L)'
;HMELEGLKRCWKTLTKNRVKVKTLVTDRHVQIRSYIKKDVAMKDVDHRFDVWLIAKSFKKKMLALSARKGCSELQGWIKSAVNHLYWVASSTPDGNGPLMLAKWLSIANHLQNVHHNHGDPLFPSCLHGDLEDAPPQAWMQPCECSAG
;
A
#
# COMPACT_ATOMS: atom_id res chain seq x y z
N HIS A 1 11.57 -1.94 -25.22
CA HIS A 1 10.93 -2.64 -24.09
C HIS A 1 9.46 -2.86 -24.43
N MET A 2 8.96 -4.10 -24.41
CA MET A 2 7.62 -4.44 -24.91
C MET A 2 6.49 -3.70 -24.19
N GLU A 3 6.61 -3.50 -22.87
CA GLU A 3 5.56 -2.83 -22.07
C GLU A 3 5.40 -1.34 -22.42
N LEU A 4 6.51 -0.61 -22.64
CA LEU A 4 6.46 0.80 -23.01
C LEU A 4 5.86 0.98 -24.40
N GLU A 5 6.24 0.12 -25.35
CA GLU A 5 5.66 0.14 -26.70
C GLU A 5 4.18 -0.26 -26.68
N GLY A 6 3.79 -1.19 -25.81
CA GLY A 6 2.39 -1.52 -25.54
C GLY A 6 1.61 -0.30 -25.06
N LEU A 7 2.11 0.40 -24.02
CA LEU A 7 1.50 1.63 -23.50
C LEU A 7 1.33 2.69 -24.59
N LYS A 8 2.37 2.97 -25.38
CA LYS A 8 2.30 3.96 -26.47
C LYS A 8 1.25 3.61 -27.52
N ARG A 9 1.18 2.35 -27.94
CA ARG A 9 0.20 1.87 -28.92
C ARG A 9 -1.23 1.95 -28.36
N CYS A 10 -1.43 1.51 -27.12
CA CYS A 10 -2.71 1.63 -26.43
C CYS A 10 -3.14 3.10 -26.33
N TRP A 11 -2.24 3.99 -25.91
CA TRP A 11 -2.51 5.42 -25.80
C TRP A 11 -2.94 6.02 -27.13
N LYS A 12 -2.19 5.75 -28.20
CA LYS A 12 -2.51 6.21 -29.56
C LYS A 12 -3.91 5.74 -30.00
N THR A 13 -4.26 4.48 -29.70
CA THR A 13 -5.58 3.92 -30.02
C THR A 13 -6.68 4.61 -29.21
N LEU A 14 -6.50 4.82 -27.91
CA LEU A 14 -7.49 5.51 -27.06
C LEU A 14 -7.74 6.94 -27.54
N THR A 15 -6.66 7.68 -27.83
CA THR A 15 -6.74 9.05 -28.35
C THR A 15 -7.41 9.09 -29.72
N LYS A 16 -7.08 8.17 -30.63
CA LYS A 16 -7.74 8.07 -31.96
C LYS A 16 -9.25 7.86 -31.83
N ASN A 17 -9.69 7.11 -30.82
CA ASN A 17 -11.10 6.86 -30.52
C ASN A 17 -11.72 7.92 -29.59
N ARG A 18 -11.03 9.05 -29.36
CA ARG A 18 -11.50 10.16 -28.51
C ARG A 18 -11.82 9.75 -27.07
N VAL A 19 -11.18 8.70 -26.57
CA VAL A 19 -11.30 8.27 -25.17
C VAL A 19 -10.44 9.17 -24.29
N LYS A 20 -11.07 9.90 -23.37
CA LYS A 20 -10.36 10.72 -22.38
C LYS A 20 -9.97 9.86 -21.17
N VAL A 21 -8.69 9.52 -21.07
CA VAL A 21 -8.17 8.80 -19.91
C VAL A 21 -7.91 9.79 -18.77
N LYS A 22 -8.66 9.65 -17.67
CA LYS A 22 -8.48 10.48 -16.46
C LYS A 22 -7.38 9.93 -15.56
N THR A 23 -7.33 8.61 -15.41
CA THR A 23 -6.41 7.92 -14.50
C THR A 23 -5.75 6.77 -15.24
N LEU A 24 -4.45 6.63 -15.06
CA LEU A 24 -3.66 5.52 -15.58
C LEU A 24 -2.98 4.82 -14.41
N VAL A 25 -3.18 3.51 -14.28
CA VAL A 25 -2.52 2.69 -13.27
C VAL A 25 -1.52 1.77 -13.96
N THR A 26 -0.26 1.80 -13.52
CA THR A 26 0.79 0.95 -14.12
C THR A 26 1.63 0.25 -13.06
N ASP A 27 2.42 -0.70 -13.52
CA ASP A 27 3.53 -1.26 -12.75
C ASP A 27 4.59 -0.19 -12.43
N ARG A 28 5.48 -0.50 -11.48
CA ARG A 28 6.62 0.35 -11.09
C ARG A 28 7.79 0.27 -12.09
N HIS A 29 7.47 0.23 -13.39
CA HIS A 29 8.47 0.14 -14.44
C HIS A 29 9.11 1.51 -14.72
N VAL A 30 10.44 1.62 -14.55
CA VAL A 30 11.17 2.90 -14.59
C VAL A 30 11.00 3.63 -15.92
N GLN A 31 11.00 2.91 -17.04
CA GLN A 31 10.85 3.53 -18.36
C GLN A 31 9.44 4.08 -18.59
N ILE A 32 8.41 3.40 -18.06
CA ILE A 32 7.01 3.87 -18.17
C ILE A 32 6.83 5.14 -17.33
N ARG A 33 7.32 5.13 -16.08
CA ARG A 33 7.31 6.32 -15.22
C ARG A 33 8.02 7.51 -15.88
N SER A 34 9.20 7.27 -16.46
CA SER A 34 9.97 8.30 -17.16
C SER A 34 9.24 8.83 -18.39
N TYR A 35 8.60 7.95 -19.16
CA TYR A 35 7.83 8.31 -20.34
C TYR A 35 6.61 9.18 -19.99
N ILE A 36 5.75 8.71 -19.07
CA ILE A 36 4.54 9.44 -18.64
C ILE A 36 4.90 10.83 -18.10
N LYS A 37 5.98 10.95 -17.32
CA LYS A 37 6.43 12.25 -16.78
C LYS A 37 6.89 13.24 -17.86
N LYS A 38 7.40 12.74 -18.99
CA LYS A 38 8.00 13.58 -20.06
C LYS A 38 7.03 13.86 -21.20
N ASP A 39 6.06 12.99 -21.44
CA ASP A 39 5.15 13.10 -22.58
C ASP A 39 4.05 14.14 -22.31
N VAL A 40 4.01 15.19 -23.12
CA VAL A 40 3.03 16.27 -23.00
C VAL A 40 1.60 15.76 -23.16
N ALA A 41 1.37 14.71 -23.95
CA ALA A 41 0.04 14.14 -24.17
C ALA A 41 -0.51 13.41 -22.93
N MET A 42 0.32 13.15 -21.92
CA MET A 42 -0.05 12.48 -20.67
C MET A 42 0.00 13.40 -19.45
N LYS A 43 0.27 14.70 -19.64
CA LYS A 43 0.49 15.65 -18.53
C LYS A 43 -0.71 15.79 -17.58
N ASP A 44 -1.92 15.68 -18.11
CA ASP A 44 -3.17 15.85 -17.35
C ASP A 44 -3.73 14.53 -16.79
N VAL A 45 -2.98 13.44 -16.92
CA VAL A 45 -3.40 12.12 -16.45
C VAL A 45 -2.96 11.93 -15.02
N ASP A 46 -3.90 11.52 -14.16
CA ASP A 46 -3.56 11.03 -12.82
C ASP A 46 -2.87 9.66 -12.93
N HIS A 47 -1.53 9.66 -12.86
CA HIS A 47 -0.74 8.43 -12.91
C HIS A 47 -0.56 7.84 -11.50
N ARG A 48 -1.04 6.61 -11.32
CA ARG A 48 -0.92 5.84 -10.08
C ARG A 48 -0.15 4.53 -10.33
N PHE A 49 0.36 3.95 -9.25
CA PHE A 49 0.95 2.61 -9.29
C PHE A 49 -0.05 1.57 -8.82
N ASP A 50 0.04 0.37 -9.40
CA ASP A 50 -0.75 -0.77 -8.95
C ASP A 50 -0.34 -1.17 -7.51
N VAL A 51 -1.29 -1.01 -6.58
CA VAL A 51 -1.14 -1.38 -5.16
C VAL A 51 -0.94 -2.89 -4.99
N TRP A 52 -1.48 -3.72 -5.90
CA TRP A 52 -1.32 -5.17 -5.84
C TRP A 52 0.15 -5.59 -5.92
N LEU A 53 0.96 -4.91 -6.74
CA LEU A 53 2.40 -5.19 -6.79
C LEU A 53 3.09 -4.92 -5.46
N ILE A 54 2.69 -3.85 -4.77
CA ILE A 54 3.23 -3.51 -3.46
C ILE A 54 2.80 -4.57 -2.46
N ALA A 55 1.50 -4.90 -2.42
CA ALA A 55 0.93 -5.91 -1.54
C ALA A 55 1.56 -7.29 -1.75
N LYS A 56 1.75 -7.72 -3.00
CA LYS A 56 2.42 -8.98 -3.35
C LYS A 56 3.85 -9.01 -2.84
N SER A 57 4.61 -7.94 -3.06
CA SER A 57 6.00 -7.85 -2.60
C SER A 57 6.10 -7.81 -1.06
N PHE A 58 5.17 -7.10 -0.41
CA PHE A 58 5.08 -7.01 1.04
C PHE A 58 4.71 -8.36 1.66
N LYS A 59 3.67 -9.03 1.16
CA LYS A 59 3.27 -10.38 1.59
C LYS A 59 4.43 -11.37 1.50
N LYS A 60 5.21 -11.34 0.40
CA LYS A 60 6.40 -12.20 0.25
C LYS A 60 7.44 -11.93 1.34
N LYS A 61 7.69 -10.67 1.70
CA LYS A 61 8.62 -10.31 2.79
C LYS A 61 8.08 -10.77 4.15
N MET A 62 6.79 -10.57 4.41
CA MET A 62 6.14 -11.04 5.65
C MET A 62 6.23 -12.56 5.79
N LEU A 63 5.96 -13.32 4.73
CA LEU A 63 6.10 -14.79 4.71
C LEU A 63 7.54 -15.25 4.97
N ALA A 64 8.52 -14.53 4.42
CA ALA A 64 9.93 -14.83 4.67
C ALA A 64 10.34 -14.50 6.12
N LEU A 65 9.79 -13.44 6.71
CA LEU A 65 10.02 -13.07 8.11
C LEU A 65 9.37 -14.08 9.06
N SER A 66 8.14 -14.48 8.79
CA SER A 66 7.38 -15.40 9.65
C SER A 66 7.93 -16.83 9.65
N ALA A 67 8.77 -17.18 8.67
CA ALA A 67 9.51 -18.44 8.63
C ALA A 67 10.78 -18.43 9.50
N ARG A 68 11.18 -17.27 10.05
CA ARG A 68 12.35 -17.18 10.95
C ARG A 68 11.99 -17.69 12.34
N LYS A 69 12.98 -18.29 13.02
CA LYS A 69 12.85 -18.75 14.41
C LYS A 69 12.41 -17.57 15.30
N GLY A 70 11.37 -17.77 16.10
CA GLY A 70 10.81 -16.74 16.98
C GLY A 70 9.85 -15.75 16.30
N CYS A 71 9.47 -15.96 15.03
CA CYS A 71 8.60 -15.04 14.29
C CYS A 71 7.31 -15.69 13.76
N SER A 72 6.96 -16.91 14.19
CA SER A 72 5.82 -17.68 13.68
C SER A 72 4.48 -16.96 13.87
N GLU A 73 4.36 -16.14 14.92
CA GLU A 73 3.15 -15.34 15.22
C GLU A 73 2.79 -14.38 14.07
N LEU A 74 3.78 -13.89 13.31
CA LEU A 74 3.54 -13.03 12.14
C LEU A 74 2.61 -13.67 11.11
N GLN A 75 2.57 -15.01 11.00
CA GLN A 75 1.72 -15.71 10.02
C GLN A 75 0.25 -15.31 10.15
N GLY A 76 -0.27 -15.23 11.39
CA GLY A 76 -1.67 -14.89 11.65
C GLY A 76 -2.04 -13.47 11.19
N TRP A 77 -1.05 -12.57 11.18
CA TRP A 77 -1.23 -11.15 10.91
C TRP A 77 -0.98 -10.74 9.45
N ILE A 78 -0.44 -11.64 8.62
CA ILE A 78 -0.11 -11.33 7.21
C ILE A 78 -1.35 -10.84 6.46
N LYS A 79 -2.50 -11.49 6.64
CA LYS A 79 -3.75 -11.09 5.97
C LYS A 79 -4.16 -9.68 6.39
N SER A 80 -4.16 -9.39 7.69
CA SER A 80 -4.52 -8.07 8.23
C SER A 80 -3.57 -6.98 7.75
N ALA A 81 -2.25 -7.23 7.76
CA ALA A 81 -1.28 -6.25 7.29
C ALA A 81 -1.39 -5.97 5.77
N VAL A 82 -1.70 -6.99 4.97
CA VAL A 82 -1.97 -6.82 3.53
C VAL A 82 -3.27 -6.03 3.32
N ASN A 83 -4.34 -6.36 4.06
CA ASN A 83 -5.60 -5.63 3.99
C ASN A 83 -5.42 -4.17 4.39
N HIS A 84 -4.61 -3.89 5.42
CA HIS A 84 -4.27 -2.53 5.84
C HIS A 84 -3.61 -1.73 4.72
N LEU A 85 -2.69 -2.34 3.97
CA LEU A 85 -2.07 -1.68 2.82
C LEU A 85 -3.09 -1.29 1.73
N TYR A 86 -4.05 -2.17 1.43
CA TYR A 86 -5.15 -1.85 0.51
C TYR A 86 -6.06 -0.76 1.08
N TRP A 87 -6.33 -0.81 2.38
CA TRP A 87 -7.11 0.21 3.08
C TRP A 87 -6.44 1.59 3.05
N VAL A 88 -5.11 1.66 3.24
CA VAL A 88 -4.34 2.92 3.11
C VAL A 88 -4.57 3.56 1.74
N ALA A 89 -4.47 2.77 0.67
CA ALA A 89 -4.64 3.26 -0.69
C ALA A 89 -6.09 3.66 -1.00
N SER A 90 -7.07 2.85 -0.60
CA SER A 90 -8.49 3.12 -0.86
C SER A 90 -9.06 4.25 -0.01
N SER A 91 -8.61 4.41 1.23
CA SER A 91 -9.06 5.47 2.14
C SER A 91 -8.36 6.82 1.90
N THR A 92 -7.45 6.91 0.93
CA THR A 92 -6.72 8.14 0.59
C THR A 92 -6.81 8.42 -0.93
N PRO A 93 -8.02 8.68 -1.46
CA PRO A 93 -8.27 8.77 -2.90
C PRO A 93 -7.54 9.94 -3.58
N ASP A 94 -7.28 11.01 -2.84
CA ASP A 94 -6.49 12.17 -3.29
C ASP A 94 -4.99 11.87 -3.45
N GLY A 95 -4.52 10.71 -2.94
CA GLY A 95 -3.13 10.32 -3.01
C GLY A 95 -2.21 11.13 -2.10
N ASN A 96 -2.72 11.69 -1.00
CA ASN A 96 -1.90 12.41 -0.02
C ASN A 96 -0.83 11.49 0.58
N GLY A 97 0.40 11.59 0.04
CA GLY A 97 1.54 10.74 0.41
C GLY A 97 1.87 10.74 1.91
N PRO A 98 1.98 11.93 2.57
CA PRO A 98 2.17 12.00 4.01
C PRO A 98 1.08 11.27 4.82
N LEU A 99 -0.20 11.47 4.50
CA LEU A 99 -1.30 10.77 5.17
C LEU A 99 -1.27 9.26 4.92
N MET A 100 -0.97 8.84 3.68
CA MET A 100 -0.80 7.42 3.37
C MET A 100 0.32 6.78 4.18
N LEU A 101 1.44 7.50 4.37
CA LEU A 101 2.55 7.04 5.20
C LEU A 101 2.16 6.94 6.67
N ALA A 102 1.48 7.95 7.22
CA ALA A 102 0.99 7.96 8.60
C ALA A 102 0.06 6.78 8.87
N LYS A 103 -0.93 6.56 7.98
CA LYS A 103 -1.82 5.38 8.03
C LYS A 103 -1.04 4.07 7.90
N TRP A 104 -0.06 3.99 7.00
CA TRP A 104 0.73 2.77 6.82
C TRP A 104 1.54 2.42 8.08
N LEU A 105 2.21 3.41 8.69
CA LEU A 105 3.01 3.21 9.89
C LEU A 105 2.17 2.84 11.11
N SER A 106 0.90 3.25 11.17
CA SER A 106 -0.01 2.89 12.27
C SER A 106 -0.28 1.39 12.37
N ILE A 107 0.04 0.58 11.35
CA ILE A 107 -0.14 -0.88 11.41
C ILE A 107 0.60 -1.50 12.60
N ALA A 108 1.79 -1.00 12.95
CA ALA A 108 2.55 -1.53 14.08
C ALA A 108 1.81 -1.35 15.41
N ASN A 109 1.09 -0.24 15.58
CA ASN A 109 0.24 0.02 16.74
C ASN A 109 -1.03 -0.85 16.68
N HIS A 110 -1.68 -0.90 15.52
CA HIS A 110 -2.90 -1.66 15.31
C HIS A 110 -2.71 -3.17 15.59
N LEU A 111 -1.56 -3.75 15.21
CA LEU A 111 -1.21 -5.15 15.51
C LEU A 111 -1.02 -5.43 17.02
N GLN A 112 -0.79 -4.40 17.83
CA GLN A 112 -0.59 -4.46 19.29
C GLN A 112 -1.82 -3.96 20.06
N ASN A 113 -2.98 -3.87 19.41
CA ASN A 113 -4.21 -3.29 19.96
C ASN A 113 -4.14 -1.80 20.37
N VAL A 114 -3.18 -1.07 19.82
CA VAL A 114 -3.04 0.37 20.07
C VAL A 114 -3.75 1.12 18.95
N HIS A 115 -4.96 1.62 19.23
CA HIS A 115 -5.83 2.29 18.24
C HIS A 115 -5.83 3.81 18.32
N HIS A 116 -5.21 4.39 19.36
CA HIS A 116 -5.12 5.83 19.58
C HIS A 116 -3.68 6.27 19.84
N ASN A 117 -3.45 7.58 19.91
CA ASN A 117 -2.15 8.19 20.19
C ASN A 117 -1.05 7.68 19.27
N HIS A 118 -1.37 7.55 17.98
CA HIS A 118 -0.34 7.30 16.98
C HIS A 118 0.63 8.49 16.96
N GLY A 119 1.93 8.21 16.89
CA GLY A 119 2.97 9.25 16.97
C GLY A 119 2.99 10.23 15.79
N ASP A 120 2.14 10.04 14.77
CA ASP A 120 2.00 10.94 13.63
C ASP A 120 0.66 11.71 13.73
N PRO A 121 0.69 13.06 13.80
CA PRO A 121 -0.52 13.87 13.94
C PRO A 121 -1.43 13.84 12.71
N LEU A 122 -0.95 13.40 11.54
CA LEU A 122 -1.80 13.25 10.36
C LEU A 122 -2.78 12.09 10.49
N PHE A 123 -2.49 11.13 11.37
CA PHE A 123 -3.35 9.98 11.62
C PHE A 123 -3.24 9.56 13.09
N PRO A 124 -3.85 10.30 14.03
CA PRO A 124 -3.66 10.10 15.48
C PRO A 124 -4.41 8.88 16.05
N SER A 125 -5.42 8.38 15.34
CA SER A 125 -6.24 7.23 15.76
C SER A 125 -6.81 6.45 14.58
N CYS A 126 -7.10 5.17 14.80
CA CYS A 126 -7.79 4.31 13.86
C CYS A 126 -9.22 4.82 13.56
N LEU A 127 -9.74 4.50 12.37
CA LEU A 127 -11.04 5.00 11.88
C LEU A 127 -12.19 3.98 12.05
N HIS A 128 -12.04 3.01 12.93
CA HIS A 128 -13.07 2.03 13.26
C HIS A 128 -13.32 2.04 14.77
N GLY A 129 -14.55 1.67 15.16
CA GLY A 129 -14.88 1.37 16.55
C GLY A 129 -14.34 0.00 16.99
N ASP A 130 -14.79 -0.46 18.14
CA ASP A 130 -14.42 -1.78 18.65
C ASP A 130 -14.90 -2.88 17.68
N LEU A 131 -14.08 -3.91 17.52
CA LEU A 131 -14.43 -5.07 16.71
C LEU A 131 -15.22 -6.05 17.57
N GLU A 132 -16.55 -6.05 17.42
CA GLU A 132 -17.49 -6.82 18.26
C GLU A 132 -17.26 -8.34 18.23
N ASP A 133 -16.60 -8.87 17.19
CA ASP A 133 -16.37 -10.31 16.98
C ASP A 133 -14.89 -10.68 16.83
N ALA A 134 -13.95 -9.83 17.21
CA ALA A 134 -12.54 -10.21 17.14
C ALA A 134 -12.29 -11.34 18.15
N PRO A 135 -11.97 -12.58 17.71
CA PRO A 135 -11.45 -13.55 18.66
C PRO A 135 -10.22 -12.94 19.31
N PRO A 136 -9.85 -13.31 20.54
CA PRO A 136 -8.58 -12.94 21.14
C PRO A 136 -7.45 -13.63 20.35
N GLN A 137 -7.20 -13.16 19.13
CA GLN A 137 -5.96 -13.35 18.42
C GLN A 137 -4.98 -12.55 19.25
N ALA A 138 -4.26 -13.26 20.13
CA ALA A 138 -3.27 -12.69 21.04
C ALA A 138 -2.51 -11.60 20.28
N TRP A 139 -2.82 -10.34 20.63
CA TRP A 139 -2.23 -9.18 20.00
C TRP A 139 -0.72 -9.33 20.03
N MET A 140 -0.04 -8.84 19.01
CA MET A 140 1.42 -8.91 19.02
C MET A 140 1.93 -8.27 20.29
N GLN A 141 2.77 -9.01 21.02
CA GLN A 141 3.46 -8.44 22.16
C GLN A 141 4.68 -7.68 21.65
N PRO A 142 5.04 -6.53 22.28
CA PRO A 142 6.32 -5.91 22.03
C PRO A 142 7.44 -6.94 22.24
N CYS A 143 8.47 -6.90 21.40
CA CYS A 143 9.69 -7.64 21.72
C CYS A 143 10.22 -7.14 23.07
N GLU A 144 10.38 -8.03 24.04
CA GLU A 144 11.24 -7.77 25.19
C GLU A 144 12.69 -7.71 24.68
N CYS A 145 13.12 -6.54 24.22
CA CYS A 145 14.55 -6.27 24.11
C CYS A 145 15.09 -6.22 25.54
N SER A 146 15.62 -7.35 26.01
CA SER A 146 16.57 -7.33 27.11
C SER A 146 17.71 -6.42 26.66
N ALA A 147 17.76 -5.23 27.26
CA ALA A 147 18.90 -4.34 27.15
C ALA A 147 20.11 -5.10 27.72
N GLY A 148 20.93 -5.63 26.84
CA GLY A 148 22.23 -6.22 27.14
C GLY A 148 23.35 -5.28 26.74
#